data_AF-E3Q1T2-F1
#
_entry.id   AF-E3Q1T2-F1
#
_cell.length_a   1.000
_cell.length_b   1.000
_cell.length_c   1.000
_cell.angle_alpha   90.00
_cell.angle_beta   90.00
_cell.angle_gamma   90.00
#
_symmetry.space_group_name_H-M   'P 1'
#
loop_
_entity.id
_entity.type
_entity.pdbx_description
1 polymer ?
#
loop_
_entity_poly.entity_id
_entity_poly.type
_entity_poly.pdbx_seq_one_letter_code
_entity_poly.pdbx_strand_id
1 'polypeptide(L)'
;VSQTAQEMARRGIEVEVFTRATSSEQPPLAELAPGVTVRHVPAGPFEPLARDELPAQLCAFTSGVLRAEAFHEPGYYDLIHS
;
A
#
# COMPACT_ATOMS: atom_id res chain seq x y z
N VAL A 1 -3.06 7.40 -9.09
CA VAL A 1 -1.94 6.64 -8.48
C VAL A 1 -1.29 5.68 -9.46
N SER A 2 -2.02 4.71 -10.04
CA SER A 2 -1.43 3.69 -10.95
C SER A 2 -0.59 4.27 -12.10
N GLN A 3 -1.11 5.23 -12.88
CA GLN A 3 -0.34 5.83 -13.97
C GLN A 3 0.93 6.54 -13.48
N THR A 4 0.82 7.37 -12.44
CA THR A 4 1.98 8.07 -11.85
C THR A 4 3.05 7.11 -11.34
N ALA A 5 2.65 6.05 -10.64
CA ALA A 5 3.56 5.01 -10.14
C ALA A 5 4.30 4.30 -11.28
N GLN A 6 3.58 3.97 -12.35
CA GLN A 6 4.19 3.37 -13.54
C GLN A 6 5.18 4.30 -14.25
N GLU A 7 4.87 5.60 -14.37
CA GLU A 7 5.85 6.56 -14.94
C GLU A 7 7.09 6.74 -14.06
N MET A 8 6.95 6.67 -12.73
CA MET A 8 8.08 6.68 -11.79
C MET A 8 8.94 5.42 -11.98
N ALA A 9 8.33 4.24 -12.05
CA ALA A 9 9.03 2.99 -12.31
C ALA A 9 9.78 2.98 -13.65
N ARG A 10 9.20 3.55 -14.71
CA ARG A 10 9.91 3.72 -16.00
C ARG A 10 11.14 4.62 -15.92
N ARG A 11 11.22 5.48 -14.90
CA ARG A 11 12.39 6.33 -14.62
C ARG A 11 13.39 5.67 -13.64
N GLY A 12 13.17 4.41 -13.29
CA GLY A 12 14.04 3.64 -12.40
C GLY A 12 13.73 3.82 -10.91
N ILE A 13 12.56 4.36 -10.56
CA ILE A 13 12.14 4.54 -9.17
C ILE A 13 11.20 3.39 -8.80
N GLU A 14 11.60 2.52 -7.89
CA GLU A 14 10.72 1.47 -7.38
C GLU A 14 9.58 2.09 -6.55
N VAL A 15 8.35 1.61 -6.76
CA VAL A 15 7.16 2.14 -6.10
C VAL A 15 6.37 1.02 -5.43
N GLU A 16 6.12 1.16 -4.13
CA GLU A 16 5.18 0.31 -3.39
C GLU A 16 3.94 1.12 -3.00
N VAL A 17 2.79 0.68 -3.48
CA VAL A 17 1.49 1.31 -3.19
C VAL A 17 0.82 0.57 -2.04
N PHE A 18 0.61 1.25 -0.92
CA PHE A 18 -0.20 0.73 0.17
C PHE A 18 -1.67 1.05 -0.06
N THR A 19 -2.53 0.04 -0.01
CA THR A 19 -3.98 0.21 -0.09
C THR A 19 -4.68 -0.75 0.88
N ARG A 20 -5.90 -0.42 1.29
CA ARG A 20 -6.67 -1.28 2.18
C ARG A 20 -7.07 -2.56 1.46
N ALA A 21 -6.90 -3.70 2.12
CA ALA A 21 -7.46 -4.96 1.65
C ALA A 21 -8.99 -4.92 1.72
N THR A 22 -9.66 -5.18 0.60
CA THR A 22 -11.12 -5.20 0.49
C THR A 22 -11.68 -6.61 0.32
N SER A 23 -10.81 -7.63 0.30
CA SER A 23 -11.15 -9.05 0.27
C SER A 23 -10.04 -9.85 0.94
N SER A 24 -10.38 -10.96 1.62
CA SER A 24 -9.40 -11.90 2.18
C SER A 24 -8.62 -12.65 1.10
N GLU A 25 -9.16 -12.71 -0.12
CA GLU A 25 -8.55 -13.42 -1.26
C GLU A 25 -7.48 -12.57 -1.96
N GLN A 26 -7.36 -11.28 -1.62
CA GLN A 26 -6.32 -10.44 -2.19
C GLN A 26 -4.95 -10.89 -1.68
N PRO A 27 -3.96 -11.09 -2.56
CA PRO A 27 -2.61 -11.38 -2.11
C PRO A 27 -2.08 -10.20 -1.28
N PRO A 28 -1.37 -10.45 -0.17
CA PRO A 28 -0.81 -9.38 0.65
C PRO A 28 0.11 -8.43 -0.13
N LEU A 29 0.80 -8.94 -1.16
CA LEU A 29 1.64 -8.18 -2.08
C LEU A 29 1.39 -8.67 -3.51
N ALA A 30 1.16 -7.75 -4.44
CA ALA A 30 0.98 -8.05 -5.87
C ALA A 30 1.83 -7.12 -6.73
N GLU A 31 2.38 -7.63 -7.82
CA GLU A 31 2.98 -6.79 -8.85
C GLU A 31 1.87 -6.17 -9.73
N LEU A 32 1.90 -4.85 -9.88
CA LEU A 32 0.99 -4.11 -10.76
C LEU A 32 1.61 -3.86 -12.13
N ALA A 33 2.92 -3.62 -12.16
CA ALA A 33 3.75 -3.44 -13.34
C ALA A 33 5.23 -3.62 -12.92
N PRO A 34 6.18 -3.79 -13.86
CA PRO A 34 7.59 -3.85 -13.52
C PRO A 34 8.02 -2.63 -12.69
N GLY A 35 8.56 -2.89 -11.49
CA GLY A 35 8.98 -1.85 -10.53
C GLY A 35 7.83 -1.21 -9.72
N VAL A 36 6.58 -1.69 -9.85
CA VAL A 36 5.43 -1.22 -9.07
C VAL A 36 4.74 -2.40 -8.38
N THR A 37 4.75 -2.38 -7.05
CA THR A 37 4.03 -3.35 -6.22
C THR A 37 2.86 -2.69 -5.50
N VAL A 38 1.84 -3.48 -5.17
CA VAL A 38 0.68 -3.08 -4.38
C VAL A 38 0.63 -3.97 -3.16
N ARG A 39 0.71 -3.37 -1.97
CA ARG A 39 0.50 -4.05 -0.70
C ARG A 39 -0.92 -3.83 -0.22
N HIS A 40 -1.65 -4.93 -0.06
CA HIS A 40 -2.99 -4.93 0.52
C HIS A 40 -2.88 -5.04 2.04
N VAL A 41 -3.17 -3.95 2.74
CA VAL A 41 -3.08 -3.84 4.20
C VAL A 41 -4.43 -4.23 4.81
N PRO A 42 -4.49 -5.29 5.65
CA PRO A 42 -5.69 -5.60 6.41
C PRO A 42 -5.99 -4.47 7.41
N ALA A 43 -7.08 -3.74 7.17
CA ALA A 43 -7.58 -2.71 8.07
C ALA A 43 -9.10 -2.66 7.96
N GLY A 44 -9.78 -3.02 9.05
CA GLY A 44 -11.24 -3.17 9.06
C GLY A 44 -11.73 -4.40 8.30
N PRO A 45 -13.03 -4.44 7.96
CA PRO A 45 -13.65 -5.59 7.29
C PRO A 45 -13.21 -5.75 5.83
N PHE A 46 -13.22 -6.98 5.34
CA PHE A 46 -12.91 -7.33 3.95
C PHE A 46 -14.09 -7.10 3.00
N GLU A 47 -14.54 -5.86 2.93
CA GLU A 47 -15.61 -5.41 2.04
C GLU A 47 -15.40 -3.94 1.67
N PRO A 48 -15.94 -3.42 0.56
CA PRO A 48 -15.89 -1.99 0.27
C PRO A 48 -16.46 -1.15 1.41
N LEU A 49 -15.82 -0.03 1.72
CA LEU A 49 -16.28 0.92 2.74
C LEU A 49 -16.63 2.25 2.07
N ALA A 50 -17.68 2.90 2.58
CA ALA A 50 -17.99 4.27 2.22
C ALA A 50 -16.91 5.24 2.75
N ARG A 51 -16.83 6.43 2.14
CA ARG A 51 -15.74 7.38 2.42
C ARG A 51 -15.74 7.87 3.87
N ASP A 52 -16.92 7.99 4.47
CA ASP A 52 -17.15 8.39 5.86
C ASP A 52 -16.82 7.30 6.88
N GLU A 53 -16.69 6.04 6.45
CA GLU A 53 -16.28 4.91 7.30
C GLU A 53 -14.75 4.73 7.35
N LEU A 54 -14.03 5.23 6.33
CA LEU A 54 -12.57 5.12 6.22
C LEU A 54 -11.79 5.71 7.41
N PRO A 55 -12.16 6.86 8.02
CA PRO A 55 -11.42 7.42 9.15
C PRO A 55 -11.24 6.45 10.32
N ALA A 56 -12.24 5.59 10.58
CA ALA A 56 -12.17 4.60 11.65
C ALA A 56 -11.08 3.53 11.42
N GLN A 57 -10.62 3.36 10.18
CA GLN A 57 -9.64 2.33 9.81
C GLN A 57 -8.20 2.87 9.73
N LEU A 58 -8.00 4.18 9.87
CA LEU A 58 -6.68 4.80 9.68
C LEU A 58 -5.63 4.25 10.67
N CYS A 59 -5.98 4.06 11.93
CA CYS A 59 -5.03 3.50 12.92
C CYS A 59 -4.57 2.08 12.53
N ALA A 60 -5.49 1.22 12.11
CA ALA A 60 -5.18 -0.14 11.67
C ALA A 60 -4.35 -0.12 10.38
N PHE A 61 -4.71 0.73 9.44
CA PHE A 61 -3.99 0.89 8.17
C PHE A 61 -2.55 1.39 8.40
N THR A 62 -2.37 2.47 9.15
CA THR A 62 -1.05 3.01 9.48
C THR A 62 -0.19 1.99 10.22
N SER A 63 -0.76 1.24 11.17
CA SER A 63 -0.04 0.15 11.85
C SER A 63 0.46 -0.91 10.88
N GLY A 64 -0.33 -1.24 9.86
CA GLY A 64 0.06 -2.17 8.80
C GLY A 64 1.19 -1.63 7.91
N VAL A 65 1.16 -0.34 7.56
CA VAL A 65 2.24 0.32 6.81
C VAL A 65 3.54 0.32 7.62
N LEU A 66 3.49 0.73 8.90
CA LEU A 66 4.66 0.73 9.79
C LEU A 66 5.22 -0.68 10.00
N ARG A 67 4.36 -1.70 10.09
CA ARG A 67 4.81 -3.09 10.15
C ARG A 67 5.56 -3.50 8.90
N ALA A 68 5.13 -3.07 7.71
CA ALA A 68 5.83 -3.38 6.47
C ALA A 68 7.22 -2.72 6.43
N GLU A 69 7.33 -1.47 6.87
CA GLU A 69 8.61 -0.76 6.97
C GLU A 69 9.57 -1.45 7.95
N ALA A 70 9.07 -1.90 9.11
CA ALA A 70 9.87 -2.58 10.13
C ALA A 70 10.50 -3.92 9.71
N PHE A 71 10.11 -4.50 8.56
CA PHE A 71 10.76 -5.69 8.00
C PHE A 71 11.97 -5.37 7.11
N HIS A 72 12.29 -4.08 6.94
CA HIS A 72 13.42 -3.62 6.15
C HIS A 72 14.44 -2.89 7.02
N GLU A 73 15.64 -2.72 6.46
CA GLU A 73 16.67 -1.90 7.10
C GLU A 73 16.24 -0.42 7.14
N PRO A 74 16.69 0.36 8.14
CA PRO A 74 16.41 1.78 8.21
C PRO A 74 16.79 2.50 6.91
N GLY A 75 15.89 3.35 6.42
CA GLY A 75 16.08 4.10 5.17
C GLY A 75 15.63 3.35 3.91
N TYR A 76 14.92 2.23 4.05
CA TYR A 76 14.40 1.48 2.90
C TYR A 76 13.46 2.30 2.00
N TYR A 77 12.59 3.13 2.59
CA TYR A 77 11.76 4.07 1.83
C TYR A 77 12.39 5.46 1.85
N ASP A 78 12.89 5.92 0.70
CA ASP A 78 13.45 7.27 0.55
C ASP A 78 12.39 8.37 0.64
N LEU A 79 11.13 8.06 0.26
CA LEU A 79 10.01 9.01 0.21
C LEU A 79 8.68 8.31 0.48
N ILE A 80 7.81 8.96 1.26
CA ILE A 80 6.41 8.56 1.46
C ILE A 80 5.50 9.69 0.97
N HIS A 81 4.46 9.36 0.21
CA HIS A 81 3.48 10.30 -0.32
C HIS A 81 2.05 9.76 -0.19
N SER A 82 1.08 10.64 0.07
CA SER A 82 -0.35 10.34 0.27
C SER A 82 -1.24 11.14 -0.68
#